data_AF-A0A5C7LMS2-F1
#
_entry.id   AF-A0A5C7LMS2-F1
#
_cell.length_a   1.000
_cell.length_b   1.000
_cell.length_c   1.000
_cell.angle_alpha   90.00
_cell.angle_beta   90.00
_cell.angle_gamma   90.00
#
_symmetry.space_group_name_H-M   'P 1'
#
loop_
_entity.id
_entity.type
_entity.pdbx_description
1 polymer ?
#
loop_
_entity_poly.entity_id
_entity_poly.type
_entity_poly.pdbx_seq_one_letter_code
_entity_poly.pdbx_strand_id
1 'polypeptide(L)'
;MPAVEYIKHLIECNCLLPQFKHSDPPMWHHFVVFSEIDDAGAIIPSFAQCNNCGMVHKVTEVGVSSTLKRDTFMALPTVDELRNALPERLQKELSGYEVEIPTLQEILFIFQHQMWGKTVILQKEQVEEYLVGKVLQIIGVSLWRIQTFQEEIGNESE
;
A
#
# COMPACT_ATOMS: atom_id res chain seq x y z
N MET A 1 15.14 10.29 11.22
CA MET A 1 15.57 11.02 10.02
C MET A 1 14.31 11.46 9.29
N PRO A 2 14.25 12.64 8.65
CA PRO A 2 13.06 13.05 7.93
C PRO A 2 12.86 12.14 6.72
N ALA A 3 11.66 11.62 6.52
CA ALA A 3 11.32 10.90 5.31
C ALA A 3 11.26 11.89 4.13
N VAL A 4 11.85 11.51 2.99
CA VAL A 4 11.88 12.33 1.77
C VAL A 4 11.19 11.63 0.60
N GLU A 5 11.21 10.30 0.58
CA GLU A 5 10.58 9.47 -0.43
C GLU A 5 9.80 8.31 0.21
N TYR A 6 9.08 7.58 -0.61
CA TYR A 6 8.33 6.41 -0.19
C TYR A 6 8.29 5.34 -1.27
N ILE A 7 8.04 4.10 -0.87
CA ILE A 7 7.87 2.97 -1.76
C ILE A 7 6.79 2.02 -1.24
N LYS A 8 5.99 1.47 -2.16
CA LYS A 8 5.15 0.30 -1.88
C LYS A 8 5.82 -0.94 -2.43
N HIS A 9 5.92 -1.98 -1.62
CA HIS A 9 6.59 -3.22 -1.99
C HIS A 9 5.90 -4.42 -1.35
N LEU A 10 6.20 -5.61 -1.86
CA LEU A 10 5.65 -6.87 -1.35
C LEU A 10 6.57 -7.43 -0.28
N ILE A 11 6.01 -7.85 0.84
CA ILE A 11 6.72 -8.66 1.84
C ILE A 11 6.07 -10.03 1.98
N GLU A 12 6.88 -11.02 2.36
CA GLU A 12 6.44 -12.39 2.57
C GLU A 12 6.01 -12.62 4.03
N CYS A 13 4.93 -13.37 4.20
CA CYS A 13 4.49 -13.90 5.47
C CYS A 13 4.40 -15.43 5.42
N ASN A 14 4.96 -16.07 6.46
CA ASN A 14 4.96 -17.52 6.64
C ASN A 14 3.57 -18.13 6.95
N CYS A 15 2.48 -17.42 6.66
CA CYS A 15 1.13 -17.98 6.76
C CYS A 15 0.74 -18.62 5.43
N LEU A 16 0.13 -19.80 5.52
CA LEU A 16 -0.44 -20.50 4.38
C LEU A 16 -1.91 -20.10 4.25
N LEU A 17 -2.29 -19.61 3.08
CA LEU A 17 -3.71 -19.53 2.74
C LEU A 17 -4.28 -20.95 2.71
N PRO A 18 -5.48 -21.20 3.27
CA PRO A 18 -6.08 -22.54 3.30
C PRO A 18 -6.12 -23.21 1.92
N GLN A 19 -6.29 -22.44 0.84
CA GLN A 19 -6.28 -22.91 -0.54
C GLN A 19 -4.92 -23.44 -1.06
N PHE A 20 -3.80 -23.10 -0.41
CA PHE A 20 -2.44 -23.48 -0.83
C PHE A 20 -1.79 -24.51 0.08
N LYS A 21 -2.55 -25.16 0.98
CA LYS A 21 -2.05 -26.24 1.84
C LYS A 21 -1.55 -27.47 1.07
N HIS A 22 -1.92 -27.61 -0.20
CA HIS A 22 -1.57 -28.74 -1.05
C HIS A 22 -0.69 -28.36 -2.25
N SER A 23 -0.27 -27.09 -2.37
CA SER A 23 0.67 -26.69 -3.44
C SER A 23 2.09 -27.09 -3.06
N ASP A 24 2.79 -27.77 -3.97
CA ASP A 24 4.21 -28.06 -3.89
C ASP A 24 4.91 -27.33 -5.04
N PRO A 25 5.74 -26.30 -4.77
CA PRO A 25 6.18 -25.81 -3.46
C PRO A 25 5.11 -25.00 -2.68
N PRO A 26 5.24 -24.84 -1.35
CA PRO A 26 4.32 -24.04 -0.55
C PRO A 26 4.32 -22.58 -1.01
N MET A 27 3.15 -22.04 -1.33
CA MET A 27 3.01 -20.63 -1.68
C MET A 27 2.77 -19.80 -0.41
N TRP A 28 3.80 -19.05 -0.02
CA TRP A 28 3.73 -18.12 1.09
C TRP A 28 2.89 -16.89 0.72
N HIS A 29 2.18 -16.37 1.72
CA HIS A 29 1.34 -15.19 1.53
C HIS A 29 2.20 -13.96 1.33
N HIS A 30 1.94 -13.23 0.24
CA HIS A 30 2.58 -11.95 -0.04
C HIS A 30 1.55 -10.84 0.09
N PHE A 31 1.93 -9.73 0.71
CA PHE A 31 1.06 -8.56 0.83
C PHE A 31 1.86 -7.28 0.66
N VAL A 32 1.16 -6.24 0.21
CA VAL A 32 1.76 -4.92 -0.04
C VAL A 32 1.94 -4.19 1.29
N VAL A 33 3.08 -3.54 1.45
CA VAL A 33 3.38 -2.63 2.55
C VAL A 33 3.88 -1.30 2.01
N PHE A 34 3.70 -0.25 2.81
CA PHE A 34 4.25 1.07 2.56
C PHE A 34 5.50 1.27 3.41
N SER A 35 6.53 1.90 2.85
CA SER A 35 7.77 2.22 3.55
C SER A 35 8.25 3.61 3.17
N GLU A 36 8.71 4.34 4.18
CA GLU A 36 9.30 5.66 4.03
C GLU A 36 10.81 5.53 3.84
N ILE A 37 11.38 6.39 3.01
CA ILE A 37 12.80 6.42 2.68
C ILE A 37 13.38 7.74 3.18
N ASP A 38 14.49 7.65 3.91
CA ASP A 38 15.21 8.81 4.43
C ASP A 38 16.11 9.47 3.38
N ASP A 39 16.74 10.58 3.76
CA ASP A 39 17.66 11.35 2.92
C ASP A 39 18.95 10.60 2.53
N ALA A 40 19.29 9.52 3.23
CA ALA A 40 20.38 8.62 2.89
C ALA A 40 19.95 7.52 1.91
N GLY A 41 18.66 7.46 1.55
CA GLY A 41 18.10 6.42 0.69
C GLY A 41 17.82 5.10 1.42
N ALA A 42 17.86 5.09 2.75
CA ALA A 42 17.55 3.91 3.56
C ALA A 42 16.07 3.88 3.95
N ILE A 43 15.50 2.68 4.07
CA ILE A 43 14.14 2.52 4.59
C ILE A 43 14.11 2.79 6.08
N ILE A 44 13.18 3.65 6.50
CA ILE A 44 12.88 3.89 7.89
C ILE A 44 12.09 2.67 8.41
N PRO A 45 12.60 1.93 9.41
CA PRO A 45 11.95 0.72 9.87
C PRO A 45 10.54 0.98 10.37
N SER A 46 9.59 0.19 9.87
CA SER A 46 8.16 0.33 10.18
C SER A 46 7.55 -1.02 10.57
N PHE A 47 6.31 -0.98 11.04
CA PHE A 47 5.55 -2.18 11.40
C PHE A 47 4.32 -2.28 10.51
N ALA A 48 4.07 -3.47 10.00
CA ALA A 48 2.89 -3.79 9.18
C ALA A 48 2.21 -5.05 9.71
N GLN A 49 0.89 -5.10 9.63
CA GLN A 49 0.13 -6.29 10.00
C GLN A 49 -0.25 -7.08 8.74
N CYS A 50 -0.01 -8.39 8.78
CA CYS A 50 -0.46 -9.28 7.72
C CYS A 50 -2.00 -9.25 7.63
N ASN A 51 -2.52 -8.94 6.45
CA ASN A 51 -3.95 -8.88 6.17
C ASN A 51 -4.64 -10.27 6.15
N ASN A 52 -3.87 -11.36 6.26
CA ASN A 52 -4.39 -12.73 6.30
C ASN A 52 -4.36 -13.35 7.71
N CYS A 53 -3.20 -13.38 8.37
CA CYS A 53 -3.05 -14.04 9.68
C CYS A 53 -2.96 -13.09 10.88
N GLY A 54 -2.89 -11.78 10.66
CA GLY A 54 -2.78 -10.78 11.72
C GLY A 54 -1.41 -10.66 12.38
N MET A 55 -0.42 -11.46 11.97
CA MET A 55 0.95 -11.37 12.48
C MET A 55 1.59 -10.02 12.14
N VAL A 56 2.37 -9.48 13.06
CA VAL A 56 3.07 -8.20 12.87
C VAL A 56 4.46 -8.44 12.31
N HIS A 57 4.75 -7.75 11.22
CA HIS A 57 6.00 -7.72 10.49
C HIS A 57 6.72 -6.42 10.78
N LYS A 58 7.98 -6.50 11.22
CA LYS A 58 8.89 -5.37 11.23
C LYS A 58 9.60 -5.30 9.88
N VAL A 59 9.30 -4.28 9.09
CA VAL A 59 9.93 -4.02 7.80
C VAL A 59 11.22 -3.25 8.04
N THR A 60 12.31 -3.74 7.48
CA THR A 60 13.65 -3.12 7.63
C THR A 60 14.24 -2.70 6.30
N GLU A 61 13.89 -3.39 5.21
CA GLU A 61 14.38 -3.12 3.85
C GLU A 61 13.28 -3.48 2.83
N VAL A 62 13.52 -3.15 1.55
CA VAL A 62 12.57 -3.47 0.47
C VAL A 62 12.47 -4.98 0.34
N GLY A 63 11.27 -5.52 0.45
CA GLY A 63 10.98 -6.95 0.42
C GLY A 63 11.37 -7.73 1.68
N VAL A 64 12.06 -7.10 2.64
CA VAL A 64 12.59 -7.80 3.83
C VAL A 64 11.82 -7.40 5.07
N SER A 65 11.26 -8.41 5.74
CA SER A 65 10.59 -8.24 7.02
C SER A 65 10.94 -9.34 8.01
N SER A 66 10.80 -9.04 9.30
CA SER A 66 10.95 -10.01 10.39
C SER A 66 9.66 -10.09 11.21
N THR A 67 9.22 -11.32 11.52
CA THR A 67 7.99 -11.54 12.28
C THR A 67 8.24 -11.32 13.77
N LEU A 68 7.27 -10.69 14.43
CA LEU A 68 7.32 -10.46 15.88
C LEU A 68 6.41 -11.46 16.60
N LYS A 69 6.89 -12.00 17.73
CA LYS A 69 6.17 -12.97 18.58
C LYS A 69 4.94 -12.40 19.30
N ARG A 70 4.61 -11.12 19.13
CA ARG A 70 3.41 -10.51 19.70
C ARG A 70 2.32 -10.52 18.64
N ASP A 71 1.27 -11.29 18.91
CA ASP A 71 0.16 -11.54 17.98
C ASP A 71 -0.72 -10.30 17.72
N THR A 72 -0.53 -9.21 18.46
CA THR A 72 -1.24 -7.94 18.23
C THR A 72 -0.43 -6.75 18.74
N PHE A 73 -0.03 -5.85 17.85
CA PHE A 73 0.41 -4.51 18.22
C PHE A 73 -0.79 -3.57 18.15
N MET A 74 -1.39 -3.24 19.30
CA MET A 74 -2.51 -2.28 19.39
C MET A 74 -2.12 -0.85 18.99
N ALA A 75 -0.84 -0.59 18.75
CA ALA A 75 -0.34 0.71 18.30
C ALA A 75 -0.30 0.85 16.77
N LEU A 76 -0.69 -0.19 16.01
CA LEU A 76 -0.75 -0.09 14.56
C LEU A 76 -1.96 0.73 14.14
N PRO A 77 -1.79 1.63 13.16
CA PRO A 77 -2.88 2.47 12.69
C PRO A 77 -3.93 1.62 11.97
N THR A 78 -5.19 1.85 12.31
CA THR A 78 -6.35 1.24 11.64
C THR A 78 -6.70 2.00 10.36
N VAL A 79 -7.45 1.35 9.47
CA VAL A 79 -7.97 1.98 8.23
C VAL A 79 -8.75 3.25 8.56
N ASP A 80 -9.58 3.22 9.61
CA ASP A 80 -10.41 4.37 10.00
C ASP A 80 -9.56 5.52 10.55
N GLU A 81 -8.54 5.25 11.36
CA GLU A 81 -7.63 6.28 11.86
C GLU A 81 -6.89 6.99 10.72
N LEU A 82 -6.36 6.21 9.76
CA LEU A 82 -5.67 6.77 8.60
C LEU A 82 -6.64 7.57 7.71
N ARG A 83 -7.85 7.06 7.50
CA ARG A 83 -8.87 7.76 6.72
C ARG A 83 -9.29 9.06 7.40
N ASN A 84 -9.51 9.05 8.71
CA ASN A 84 -9.90 10.23 9.48
C ASN A 84 -8.82 11.33 9.51
N ALA A 85 -7.56 10.97 9.29
CA ALA A 85 -6.46 11.92 9.16
C ALA A 85 -6.46 12.69 7.82
N LEU A 86 -7.24 12.25 6.82
CA LEU A 86 -7.37 12.93 5.52
C LEU A 86 -8.41 14.07 5.57
N PRO A 87 -8.38 15.02 4.62
CA PRO A 87 -9.42 16.04 4.51
C PRO A 87 -10.83 15.43 4.32
N GLU A 88 -11.85 15.94 5.01
CA GLU A 88 -13.22 15.39 4.99
C GLU A 88 -13.80 15.18 3.59
N ARG A 89 -13.50 16.10 2.66
CA ARG A 89 -13.96 16.00 1.27
C ARG A 89 -13.34 14.77 0.59
N LEU A 90 -12.06 14.50 0.84
CA LEU A 90 -11.37 13.33 0.29
C LEU A 90 -11.88 12.04 0.94
N GLN A 91 -12.15 12.05 2.24
CA GLN A 91 -12.76 10.91 2.92
C GLN A 91 -14.07 10.48 2.26
N LYS A 92 -14.96 11.44 1.95
CA LYS A 92 -16.23 11.18 1.27
C LYS A 92 -16.01 10.59 -0.13
N GLU A 93 -15.06 11.13 -0.89
CA GLU A 93 -14.75 10.61 -2.23
C GLU A 93 -14.14 9.20 -2.18
N LEU A 94 -13.31 8.90 -1.16
CA LEU A 94 -12.72 7.57 -0.96
C LEU A 94 -13.70 6.54 -0.39
N SER A 95 -14.84 6.97 0.16
CA SER A 95 -15.82 6.06 0.79
C SER A 95 -16.47 5.08 -0.21
N GLY A 96 -16.43 5.39 -1.50
CA GLY A 96 -16.88 4.50 -2.58
C GLY A 96 -15.85 3.44 -3.02
N TYR A 97 -14.67 3.41 -2.39
CA TYR A 97 -13.56 2.54 -2.78
C TYR A 97 -13.08 1.69 -1.60
N GLU A 98 -12.72 0.44 -1.86
CA GLU A 98 -12.06 -0.42 -0.90
C GLU A 98 -10.55 -0.13 -0.93
N VAL A 99 -10.10 0.76 -0.04
CA VAL A 99 -8.71 1.24 0.01
C VAL A 99 -7.98 0.58 1.17
N GLU A 100 -6.88 -0.10 0.86
CA GLU A 100 -6.04 -0.77 1.85
C GLU A 100 -5.14 0.22 2.63
N ILE A 101 -4.64 -0.22 3.79
CA ILE A 101 -3.73 0.54 4.66
C ILE A 101 -2.53 1.14 3.89
N PRO A 102 -1.78 0.39 3.06
CA PRO A 102 -0.62 0.94 2.35
C PRO A 102 -0.97 2.11 1.42
N THR A 103 -2.15 2.07 0.80
CA THR A 103 -2.63 3.12 -0.09
C THR A 103 -3.05 4.37 0.70
N LEU A 104 -3.69 4.20 1.86
CA LEU A 104 -3.98 5.33 2.75
C LEU A 104 -2.71 5.98 3.31
N GLN A 105 -1.72 5.17 3.68
CA GLN A 105 -0.40 5.66 4.11
C GLN A 105 0.28 6.48 3.01
N GLU A 106 0.24 6.01 1.76
CA GLU A 106 0.75 6.75 0.60
C GLU A 106 0.05 8.10 0.42
N ILE A 107 -1.29 8.14 0.46
CA ILE A 107 -2.04 9.38 0.34
C ILE A 107 -1.66 10.35 1.46
N LEU A 108 -1.66 9.89 2.71
CA LEU A 108 -1.27 10.71 3.87
C LEU A 108 0.14 11.26 3.73
N PHE A 109 1.10 10.44 3.30
CA PHE A 109 2.47 10.85 3.07
C PHE A 109 2.54 11.98 2.04
N ILE A 110 1.84 11.84 0.91
CA ILE A 110 1.76 12.89 -0.12
C ILE A 110 1.23 14.20 0.47
N PHE A 111 0.20 14.15 1.32
CA PHE A 111 -0.34 15.34 1.98
C PHE A 111 0.64 15.96 2.98
N GLN A 112 1.29 15.15 3.81
CA GLN A 112 2.22 15.60 4.85
C GLN A 112 3.48 16.23 4.25
N HIS A 113 4.00 15.62 3.18
CA HIS A 113 5.22 16.06 2.50
C HIS A 113 4.96 16.99 1.30
N GLN A 114 3.68 17.35 1.06
CA GLN A 114 3.27 18.24 -0.03
C GLN A 114 3.76 17.80 -1.42
N MET A 115 3.75 16.49 -1.68
CA MET A 115 4.23 15.89 -2.93
C MET A 115 3.18 16.00 -4.05
N TRP A 116 2.79 17.22 -4.36
CA TRP A 116 1.74 17.51 -5.34
C TRP A 116 2.13 17.04 -6.75
N GLY A 117 1.11 16.64 -7.52
CA GLY A 117 1.24 16.05 -8.85
C GLY A 117 1.34 14.52 -8.84
N LYS A 118 1.57 13.89 -7.67
CA LYS A 118 1.61 12.42 -7.54
C LYS A 118 0.22 11.80 -7.77
N THR A 119 0.24 10.58 -8.32
CA THR A 119 -0.94 9.76 -8.60
C THR A 119 -0.93 8.50 -7.76
N VAL A 120 -2.06 8.18 -7.15
CA VAL A 120 -2.26 6.98 -6.33
C VAL A 120 -3.30 6.10 -6.99
N ILE A 121 -2.99 4.81 -7.20
CA ILE A 121 -3.96 3.85 -7.74
C ILE A 121 -4.98 3.50 -6.66
N LEU A 122 -6.26 3.74 -6.93
CA LEU A 122 -7.37 3.39 -6.03
C LEU A 122 -7.95 2.01 -6.34
N GLN A 123 -8.05 1.69 -7.63
CA GLN A 123 -8.60 0.43 -8.12
C GLN A 123 -7.91 0.08 -9.44
N LYS A 124 -7.61 -1.20 -9.64
CA LYS A 124 -7.05 -1.72 -10.88
C LYS A 124 -7.68 -3.08 -11.16
N GLU A 125 -8.05 -3.31 -12.40
CA GLU A 125 -8.66 -4.53 -12.88
C GLU A 125 -8.07 -4.88 -14.24
N GLN A 126 -7.83 -6.17 -14.46
CA GLN A 126 -7.46 -6.67 -15.77
C GLN A 126 -8.73 -7.12 -16.48
N VAL A 127 -8.97 -6.57 -17.66
CA VAL A 127 -10.09 -6.91 -18.54
C VAL A 127 -9.51 -7.24 -19.91
N GLU A 128 -9.53 -8.53 -20.26
CA GLU A 128 -8.92 -9.05 -21.49
C GLU A 128 -7.43 -8.64 -21.60
N GLU A 129 -7.09 -7.87 -22.64
CA GLU A 129 -5.74 -7.35 -22.91
C GLU A 129 -5.53 -5.93 -22.35
N TYR A 130 -6.44 -5.44 -21.49
CA TYR A 130 -6.35 -4.11 -20.91
C TYR A 130 -6.23 -4.15 -19.39
N LEU A 131 -5.35 -3.30 -18.86
CA LEU A 131 -5.35 -2.89 -17.47
C LEU A 131 -6.17 -1.60 -17.35
N VAL A 132 -7.32 -1.69 -16.71
CA VAL A 132 -8.19 -0.54 -16.46
C VAL A 132 -8.22 -0.23 -14.98
N GLY A 133 -8.38 1.04 -14.63
CA GLY A 133 -8.44 1.39 -13.23
C GLY A 133 -8.75 2.85 -12.98
N LYS A 134 -8.72 3.21 -11.70
CA LYS A 134 -8.92 4.56 -11.23
C LYS A 134 -7.71 5.02 -10.43
N VAL A 135 -7.29 6.24 -10.71
CA VAL A 135 -6.20 6.92 -10.01
C VAL A 135 -6.72 8.19 -9.36
N LEU A 136 -6.22 8.47 -8.16
CA LEU A 136 -6.34 9.74 -7.47
C LEU A 136 -5.08 10.56 -7.75
N GLN A 137 -5.21 11.66 -8.47
CA GLN A 137 -4.15 12.64 -8.64
C GLN A 137 -4.29 13.75 -7.60
N ILE A 138 -3.29 13.92 -6.74
CA ILE A 138 -3.29 14.92 -5.67
C ILE A 138 -2.50 16.13 -6.15
N ILE A 139 -3.17 17.25 -6.43
CA ILE A 139 -2.58 18.45 -7.07
C ILE A 139 -2.32 19.55 -6.03
N GLY A 140 -2.95 19.47 -4.86
CA GLY A 140 -2.75 20.37 -3.75
C GLY A 140 -3.63 20.02 -2.55
N VAL A 141 -3.55 20.85 -1.51
CA VAL A 141 -4.22 20.62 -0.21
C VAL A 141 -5.73 20.39 -0.31
N SER A 142 -6.40 21.06 -1.25
CA SER A 142 -7.85 20.96 -1.47
C SER A 142 -8.22 20.64 -2.92
N LEU A 143 -7.23 20.29 -3.74
CA LEU A 143 -7.38 20.05 -5.16
C LEU A 143 -6.82 18.67 -5.52
N TRP A 144 -7.71 17.79 -5.93
CA TRP A 144 -7.37 16.46 -6.44
C TRP A 144 -8.36 16.08 -7.53
N ARG A 145 -8.02 15.06 -8.31
CA ARG A 145 -8.84 14.54 -9.39
C ARG A 145 -8.83 13.03 -9.35
N ILE A 146 -10.00 12.42 -9.47
CA ILE A 146 -10.10 10.98 -9.74
C ILE A 146 -10.25 10.82 -11.24
N GLN A 147 -9.34 10.08 -11.86
CA GLN A 147 -9.34 9.81 -13.30
C GLN A 147 -9.36 8.31 -13.53
N THR A 148 -9.96 7.90 -14.64
CA THR A 148 -9.88 6.54 -15.13
C THR A 148 -8.68 6.42 -16.06
N PHE A 149 -7.95 5.31 -15.97
CA PHE A 149 -6.90 4.96 -16.92
C PHE A 149 -7.22 3.62 -17.58
N GLN A 150 -6.68 3.44 -18.78
CA GLN A 150 -6.73 2.22 -19.54
C GLN A 150 -5.38 2.10 -20.25
N GLU A 151 -4.69 0.99 -20.00
CA GLU A 151 -3.41 0.66 -20.60
C GLU A 151 -3.53 -0.72 -21.25
N GLU A 152 -3.01 -0.87 -22.47
CA GLU A 152 -2.93 -2.17 -23.13
C GLU A 152 -1.79 -2.96 -22.51
N ILE A 153 -2.03 -4.21 -22.16
CA ILE A 153 -1.02 -5.12 -21.62
C ILE A 153 -0.09 -5.46 -22.78
N GLY A 154 1.00 -4.71 -22.89
CA GLY A 154 2.05 -5.02 -23.84
C GLY A 154 2.58 -6.43 -23.56
N ASN A 155 2.48 -7.32 -24.55
CA ASN A 155 3.29 -8.52 -24.61
C ASN A 155 4.76 -8.10 -24.76
N GLU A 156 5.42 -7.69 -23.67
CA GLU A 156 6.88 -7.65 -23.62
C GLU A 156 7.38 -9.09 -23.58
N SER A 157 7.40 -9.71 -24.76
CA SER A 157 8.24 -10.87 -25.06
C SER A 157 9.63 -10.35 -25.41
N GLU A 158 10.53 -10.30 -24.43
CA GLU A 158 11.98 -10.32 -24.68
C GLU A 158 12.65 -11.39 -23.81
#